data_AF-A0AAF3FLR3-F1
#
_entry.id   AF-A0AAF3FLR3-F1
#
_cell.length_a   1.000
_cell.length_b   1.000
_cell.length_c   1.000
_cell.angle_alpha   90.00
_cell.angle_beta   90.00
_cell.angle_gamma   90.00
#
_symmetry.space_group_name_H-M   'P 1'
#
loop_
_entity.id
_entity.type
_entity.pdbx_description
1 polymer ?
#
loop_
_entity_poly.entity_id
_entity_poly.type
_entity_poly.pdbx_seq_one_letter_code
_entity_poly.pdbx_strand_id
1 'polypeptide(L)'
;MNARNQFNFLDEEDQYWNENGSTNSSFFDDRRPNELLAKHELTRMAMDNLFEDVRTPCEASTSKQPPPPPQSAQTTPTWKNNVAFSAHQIRSAITTPLKMEAPRLPPKAPFPDIGLKPAASVVSIAPSECSVSSFPSDAQQQEIDYNRLKNEHRKLQRHFEMIRAERYKAPDVRETTRRLFMNEPVTLDLYKSKAEKLALLDAAIEMIDGNVILAVVFFIQRTVSESIFREILLQKPKAAEQYIQYLKDAKNVDELMTTMCALGRTTEAAMIEFNVAMEAKTVTQKVFLLKKALGSTFLDPNLQMEREQVRKYLDLVERQTQIKAADSQDKSKLFTDYPKNASLIGQPATHTLYYSCLYHHDDPTTSQQASPQAIKDLCHLNDKQLTWMSIQTLVKQNRWLDIEKALCPRSLLPNLGKTSGYLNHR
;
A
#
# COMPACT_ATOMS: atom_id res chain seq x y z
N MET A 1 18.26 -48.03 2.15
CA MET A 1 17.25 -47.47 3.07
C MET A 1 17.73 -46.10 3.52
N ASN A 2 17.35 -45.03 2.80
CA ASN A 2 17.69 -43.65 3.16
C ASN A 2 16.42 -42.97 3.66
N ALA A 3 16.35 -42.71 4.97
CA ALA A 3 15.29 -41.90 5.56
C ALA A 3 15.59 -40.42 5.27
N ARG A 4 14.83 -39.84 4.33
CA ARG A 4 14.68 -38.39 4.22
C ARG A 4 13.77 -37.97 5.38
N ASN A 5 14.30 -37.14 6.29
CA ASN A 5 13.50 -36.49 7.32
C ASN A 5 12.51 -35.53 6.63
N GLN A 6 11.30 -36.00 6.39
CA GLN A 6 10.16 -35.14 6.09
C GLN A 6 9.74 -34.44 7.40
N PHE A 7 9.68 -33.11 7.35
CA PHE A 7 9.08 -32.30 8.40
C PHE A 7 7.58 -32.59 8.42
N ASN A 8 7.10 -33.25 9.48
CA ASN A 8 5.68 -33.41 9.72
C ASN A 8 5.12 -32.11 10.30
N PHE A 9 4.23 -31.47 9.55
CA PHE A 9 3.31 -30.45 10.05
C PHE A 9 2.04 -31.16 10.53
N LEU A 10 1.49 -30.71 11.66
CA LEU A 10 0.39 -31.40 12.37
C LEU A 10 -1.00 -31.02 11.86
N ASP A 11 -1.11 -30.11 10.88
CA ASP A 11 -2.38 -29.75 10.23
C ASP A 11 -2.22 -29.78 8.70
N GLU A 12 -3.15 -30.47 8.02
CA GLU A 12 -3.17 -30.61 6.55
C GLU A 12 -3.45 -29.28 5.83
N GLU A 13 -4.09 -28.31 6.50
CA GLU A 13 -4.39 -26.99 5.94
C GLU A 13 -3.13 -26.11 5.77
N ASP A 14 -2.07 -26.35 6.55
CA ASP A 14 -0.84 -25.54 6.53
C ASP A 14 0.03 -25.77 5.28
N GLN A 15 -0.17 -26.89 4.59
CA GLN A 15 0.54 -27.21 3.33
C GLN A 15 0.10 -26.30 2.17
N TYR A 16 -1.14 -25.82 2.18
CA TYR A 16 -1.70 -24.97 1.12
C TYR A 16 -1.07 -23.57 1.07
N TRP A 17 -0.49 -23.11 2.18
CA TRP A 17 0.03 -21.75 2.33
C TRP A 17 1.42 -21.52 1.71
N ASN A 18 2.11 -22.60 1.30
CA ASN A 18 3.50 -22.56 0.84
C ASN A 18 3.70 -23.03 -0.61
N GLU A 19 2.64 -23.34 -1.36
CA GLU A 19 2.77 -23.68 -2.78
C GLU A 19 2.89 -22.42 -3.65
N ASN A 20 4.13 -21.92 -3.78
CA ASN A 20 4.47 -21.09 -4.92
C ASN A 20 4.43 -21.96 -6.19
N GLY A 21 3.64 -21.52 -7.17
CA GLY A 21 3.30 -22.28 -8.36
C GLY A 21 4.48 -22.81 -9.17
N SER A 22 4.40 -24.10 -9.49
CA SER A 22 5.09 -24.70 -10.63
C SER A 22 4.05 -25.27 -11.59
N THR A 23 3.68 -24.48 -12.60
CA THR A 23 3.10 -25.01 -13.84
C THR A 23 4.22 -25.46 -14.77
N ASN A 24 4.35 -26.78 -14.90
CA ASN A 24 4.91 -27.59 -15.99
C ASN A 24 5.77 -26.96 -17.10
N SER A 25 6.97 -27.51 -17.29
CA SER A 25 7.37 -28.08 -18.59
C SER A 25 8.39 -29.20 -18.41
N SER A 26 8.00 -30.43 -18.79
CA SER A 26 8.88 -31.60 -18.87
C SER A 26 9.81 -31.49 -20.08
N PHE A 27 11.12 -31.40 -19.88
CA PHE A 27 12.07 -31.62 -20.99
C PHE A 27 13.53 -31.82 -20.53
N PHE A 28 13.84 -32.77 -19.65
CA PHE A 28 15.10 -33.54 -19.63
C PHE A 28 15.12 -34.40 -18.36
N ASP A 29 14.65 -35.62 -18.52
CA ASP A 29 15.06 -36.74 -17.68
C ASP A 29 16.45 -37.23 -18.15
N ASP A 30 17.13 -38.00 -17.31
CA ASP A 30 18.48 -38.59 -17.42
C ASP A 30 19.70 -37.74 -17.00
N ARG A 31 20.15 -37.94 -15.74
CA ARG A 31 21.59 -38.09 -15.41
C ARG A 31 21.81 -38.79 -14.06
N ARG A 32 22.74 -39.74 -14.05
CA ARG A 32 23.01 -40.75 -12.99
C ARG A 32 23.57 -40.17 -11.68
N PRO A 33 23.44 -40.86 -10.52
CA PRO A 33 23.61 -40.27 -9.18
C PRO A 33 25.05 -40.11 -8.63
N ASN A 34 26.11 -40.42 -9.39
CA ASN A 34 27.45 -40.61 -8.80
C ASN A 34 28.42 -39.41 -8.89
N GLU A 35 28.01 -38.26 -9.44
CA GLU A 35 28.92 -37.12 -9.68
C GLU A 35 28.78 -35.97 -8.67
N LEU A 36 27.72 -35.96 -7.84
CA LEU A 36 27.50 -34.94 -6.81
C LEU A 36 28.28 -35.20 -5.51
N LEU A 37 28.62 -36.45 -5.22
CA LEU A 37 29.37 -36.82 -4.01
C LEU A 37 30.84 -36.37 -4.09
N ALA A 38 31.46 -36.48 -5.27
CA ALA A 38 32.85 -36.10 -5.49
C ALA A 38 33.10 -34.58 -5.37
N LYS A 39 32.10 -33.75 -5.70
CA LYS A 39 32.21 -32.28 -5.57
C LYS A 39 32.08 -31.80 -4.13
N HIS A 40 31.30 -32.51 -3.31
CA HIS A 40 31.12 -32.16 -1.89
C HIS A 40 32.37 -32.48 -1.07
N GLU A 41 33.07 -33.58 -1.38
CA GLU A 41 34.33 -33.98 -0.73
C GLU A 41 35.48 -33.00 -1.04
N LEU A 42 35.59 -32.55 -2.30
CA LEU A 42 36.60 -31.58 -2.73
C LEU A 42 36.39 -30.19 -2.11
N THR A 43 35.14 -29.78 -1.94
CA THR A 43 34.81 -28.48 -1.31
C THR A 43 35.15 -28.51 0.18
N ARG A 44 35.02 -29.67 0.83
CA ARG A 44 35.38 -29.87 2.23
C ARG A 44 36.91 -29.89 2.44
N MET A 45 37.67 -30.55 1.57
CA MET A 45 39.15 -30.51 1.61
C MET A 45 39.73 -29.11 1.35
N ALA A 46 39.06 -28.27 0.56
CA ALA A 46 39.50 -26.89 0.32
C ALA A 46 39.29 -25.95 1.52
N MET A 47 38.34 -26.27 2.41
CA MET A 47 38.07 -25.46 3.60
C MET A 47 39.01 -25.80 4.77
N ASP A 48 39.48 -27.05 4.86
CA ASP A 48 40.42 -27.46 5.92
C ASP A 48 41.84 -26.89 5.71
N ASN A 49 42.24 -26.59 4.48
CA ASN A 49 43.53 -25.97 4.17
C ASN A 49 43.57 -24.44 4.41
N LEU A 50 42.47 -23.81 4.82
CA LEU A 50 42.41 -22.36 5.05
C LEU A 50 42.75 -21.95 6.49
N PHE A 51 42.90 -22.92 7.41
CA PHE A 51 43.10 -22.66 8.84
C PHE A 51 44.47 -23.04 9.41
N GLU A 52 45.42 -23.50 8.58
CA GLU A 52 46.77 -23.90 9.03
C GLU A 52 47.86 -22.82 8.88
N ASP A 53 47.64 -21.71 8.16
CA ASP A 53 48.67 -20.67 7.98
C ASP A 53 48.49 -19.48 8.94
N VAL A 54 48.86 -19.68 10.21
CA VAL A 54 49.28 -18.58 11.10
C VAL A 54 50.60 -18.93 11.77
N ARG A 55 51.72 -18.60 11.11
CA ARG A 55 53.01 -18.33 11.75
C ARG A 55 53.74 -17.23 10.96
N THR A 56 53.80 -16.03 11.54
CA THR A 56 54.42 -14.75 11.11
C THR A 56 55.96 -14.84 10.88
N PRO A 57 56.74 -13.83 10.37
CA PRO A 57 56.48 -12.35 10.28
C PRO A 57 57.09 -11.53 9.08
N CYS A 58 56.83 -10.19 9.09
CA CYS A 58 57.48 -9.05 8.39
C CYS A 58 57.23 -8.90 6.86
N GLU A 59 57.05 -7.73 6.21
CA GLU A 59 57.57 -6.36 6.43
C GLU A 59 56.86 -5.32 5.50
N ALA A 60 56.88 -4.03 5.89
CA ALA A 60 56.87 -2.77 5.09
C ALA A 60 55.62 -2.20 4.34
N SER A 61 55.18 -1.01 4.81
CA SER A 61 54.87 0.28 4.12
C SER A 61 53.88 0.30 2.92
N THR A 62 52.89 1.20 2.75
CA THR A 62 52.92 2.68 2.86
C THR A 62 51.49 3.27 2.68
N SER A 63 51.32 4.51 3.15
CA SER A 63 50.16 5.42 3.25
C SER A 63 49.29 5.72 2.01
N LYS A 64 47.99 6.04 2.21
CA LYS A 64 47.41 7.43 2.19
C LYS A 64 45.86 7.45 2.20
N GLN A 65 45.30 8.30 3.06
CA GLN A 65 43.91 8.78 3.12
C GLN A 65 43.89 10.28 2.70
N PRO A 66 42.76 10.88 2.26
CA PRO A 66 42.01 11.85 3.10
C PRO A 66 40.50 12.05 2.68
N PRO A 67 39.74 13.10 3.12
CA PRO A 67 39.25 13.44 4.48
C PRO A 67 37.70 13.73 4.55
N PRO A 68 37.11 14.02 5.75
CA PRO A 68 35.66 14.24 5.96
C PRO A 68 35.23 15.72 6.14
N PRO A 69 33.91 16.06 6.11
CA PRO A 69 33.42 17.44 6.29
C PRO A 69 32.97 17.78 7.74
N PRO A 70 32.82 19.08 8.09
CA PRO A 70 32.75 19.55 9.48
C PRO A 70 31.33 19.84 10.03
N GLN A 71 31.24 19.93 11.36
CA GLN A 71 30.08 20.34 12.17
C GLN A 71 30.37 21.64 12.96
N SER A 72 29.32 22.44 13.23
CA SER A 72 29.12 23.37 14.37
C SER A 72 27.68 23.94 14.25
N ALA A 73 26.89 24.36 15.25
CA ALA A 73 26.91 24.40 16.72
C ALA A 73 25.44 24.60 17.23
N GLN A 74 25.30 24.69 18.56
CA GLN A 74 24.12 24.57 19.46
C GLN A 74 23.00 25.64 19.36
N THR A 75 21.77 25.32 19.84
CA THR A 75 21.00 26.03 20.92
C THR A 75 19.61 25.43 21.24
N THR A 76 19.36 25.24 22.55
CA THR A 76 18.13 25.19 23.41
C THR A 76 16.69 24.83 22.94
N PRO A 77 15.83 24.28 23.83
CA PRO A 77 14.56 23.64 23.45
C PRO A 77 13.34 24.58 23.55
N THR A 78 12.46 24.54 22.56
CA THR A 78 11.10 25.07 22.64
C THR A 78 10.10 23.98 22.27
N TRP A 79 9.28 23.58 23.24
CA TRP A 79 8.15 22.66 23.04
C TRP A 79 7.08 23.32 22.17
N LYS A 80 6.86 22.78 20.97
CA LYS A 80 5.64 22.95 20.19
C LYS A 80 5.27 21.64 19.51
N ASN A 81 4.04 21.22 19.74
CA ASN A 81 3.38 20.02 19.24
C ASN A 81 3.57 19.85 17.73
N ASN A 82 4.11 18.69 17.32
CA ASN A 82 4.04 18.22 15.94
C ASN A 82 3.46 16.81 15.93
N VAL A 83 2.15 16.72 15.71
CA VAL A 83 1.45 15.49 15.34
C VAL A 83 1.57 15.37 13.82
N ALA A 84 2.68 14.76 13.37
CA ALA A 84 2.85 14.22 12.03
C ALA A 84 4.06 13.28 12.04
N PHE A 85 3.96 12.17 12.78
CA PHE A 85 4.91 11.07 12.61
C PHE A 85 4.55 10.36 11.29
N SER A 86 5.42 10.52 10.30
CA SER A 86 5.23 9.99 8.96
C SER A 86 5.28 8.46 8.99
N ALA A 87 4.25 7.80 8.46
CA ALA A 87 4.16 6.35 8.32
C ALA A 87 5.37 5.70 7.58
N HIS A 88 6.14 6.51 6.84
CA HIS A 88 7.43 6.10 6.28
C HIS A 88 8.46 5.66 7.32
N GLN A 89 8.44 6.24 8.53
CA GLN A 89 9.34 5.90 9.62
C GLN A 89 8.99 4.55 10.27
N ILE A 90 7.71 4.21 10.35
CA ILE A 90 7.23 2.89 10.81
C ILE A 90 7.72 1.80 9.85
N ARG A 91 7.66 2.05 8.54
CA ARG A 91 8.19 1.11 7.53
C ARG A 91 9.69 0.85 7.70
N SER A 92 10.47 1.85 8.13
CA SER A 92 11.92 1.69 8.41
C SER A 92 12.23 1.05 9.77
N ALA A 93 11.45 1.35 10.82
CA ALA A 93 11.69 0.86 12.18
C ALA A 93 11.46 -0.65 12.33
N ILE A 94 10.63 -1.24 11.46
CA ILE A 94 10.37 -2.70 11.44
C ILE A 94 11.49 -3.46 10.69
N THR A 95 12.46 -2.78 10.06
CA THR A 95 13.42 -3.41 9.12
C THR A 95 14.89 -3.44 9.57
N THR A 96 15.20 -3.31 10.87
CA THR A 96 16.59 -3.48 11.33
C THR A 96 16.84 -4.86 11.93
N PRO A 97 17.67 -5.73 11.31
CA PRO A 97 18.29 -6.82 12.05
C PRO A 97 19.30 -6.20 13.02
N LEU A 98 18.97 -6.18 14.30
CA LEU A 98 19.90 -5.76 15.34
C LEU A 98 21.08 -6.72 15.37
N LYS A 99 22.24 -6.24 14.92
CA LYS A 99 23.54 -6.82 15.24
C LYS A 99 23.73 -6.62 16.75
N MET A 100 23.47 -7.66 17.55
CA MET A 100 23.67 -7.62 18.99
C MET A 100 25.17 -7.63 19.30
N GLU A 101 25.65 -6.48 19.77
CA GLU A 101 26.89 -6.33 20.52
C GLU A 101 26.70 -6.94 21.93
N ALA A 102 27.72 -7.64 22.42
CA ALA A 102 27.66 -8.40 23.67
C ALA A 102 27.54 -7.47 24.90
N PRO A 103 26.62 -7.71 25.86
CA PRO A 103 26.56 -6.92 27.08
C PRO A 103 27.74 -7.23 28.01
N ARG A 104 28.43 -6.18 28.48
CA ARG A 104 29.36 -6.25 29.61
C ARG A 104 28.58 -6.52 30.90
N LEU A 105 29.07 -7.45 31.72
CA LEU A 105 28.50 -7.81 33.03
C LEU A 105 28.67 -6.67 34.06
N PRO A 106 27.63 -6.33 34.86
CA PRO A 106 27.79 -5.55 36.08
C PRO A 106 28.16 -6.44 37.30
N PRO A 107 28.69 -5.86 38.39
CA PRO A 107 29.31 -6.63 39.48
C PRO A 107 28.29 -7.22 40.47
N LYS A 108 28.75 -8.30 41.12
CA LYS A 108 28.09 -9.16 42.11
C LYS A 108 27.60 -8.38 43.35
N ALA A 109 26.38 -8.68 43.81
CA ALA A 109 25.85 -8.34 45.14
C ALA A 109 24.87 -9.45 45.62
N PRO A 110 24.63 -9.62 46.94
CA PRO A 110 24.44 -10.92 47.59
C PRO A 110 22.98 -11.35 47.80
N PHE A 111 22.79 -12.66 48.00
CA PHE A 111 21.53 -13.32 48.32
C PHE A 111 21.07 -13.06 49.78
N PRO A 112 19.76 -13.06 50.09
CA PRO A 112 19.25 -12.87 51.44
C PRO A 112 19.12 -14.18 52.23
N ASP A 113 19.50 -14.10 53.52
CA ASP A 113 19.26 -15.08 54.58
C ASP A 113 17.76 -15.20 54.91
N ILE A 114 17.26 -16.43 55.05
CA ILE A 114 16.05 -16.72 55.83
C ILE A 114 16.42 -17.76 56.88
N GLY A 115 16.59 -17.27 58.11
CA GLY A 115 16.85 -18.08 59.29
C GLY A 115 15.59 -18.70 59.86
N LEU A 116 15.74 -19.93 60.37
CA LEU A 116 14.86 -20.52 61.37
C LEU A 116 15.73 -21.12 62.48
N LYS A 117 15.50 -20.64 63.71
CA LYS A 117 16.16 -21.06 64.96
C LYS A 117 15.58 -22.39 65.47
N PRO A 118 16.31 -23.12 66.35
CA PRO A 118 15.90 -24.43 66.84
C PRO A 118 15.11 -24.35 68.16
N ALA A 119 14.22 -25.32 68.38
CA ALA A 119 13.66 -25.64 69.69
C ALA A 119 13.68 -27.16 69.87
N ALA A 120 14.16 -27.60 71.04
CA ALA A 120 14.46 -28.96 71.41
C ALA A 120 13.21 -29.83 71.65
N SER A 121 13.34 -31.15 71.46
CA SER A 121 12.89 -32.12 72.47
C SER A 121 13.52 -33.50 72.28
N VAL A 122 13.90 -34.03 73.42
CA VAL A 122 14.64 -35.24 73.73
C VAL A 122 13.78 -36.49 73.47
N VAL A 123 14.36 -37.50 72.80
CA VAL A 123 14.08 -38.91 73.11
C VAL A 123 15.42 -39.64 73.18
N SER A 124 15.72 -40.11 74.38
CA SER A 124 16.87 -40.96 74.70
C SER A 124 16.62 -42.38 74.18
N ILE A 125 17.55 -42.90 73.37
CA ILE A 125 17.77 -44.34 73.22
C ILE A 125 19.26 -44.60 73.48
N ALA A 126 19.50 -45.54 74.40
CA ALA A 126 20.79 -45.96 74.93
C ALA A 126 21.71 -46.58 73.85
N PRO A 127 23.01 -46.75 74.13
CA PRO A 127 24.04 -46.93 73.12
C PRO A 127 24.04 -48.37 72.61
N SER A 128 23.80 -48.56 71.32
CA SER A 128 24.13 -49.81 70.63
C SER A 128 25.39 -49.58 69.85
N GLU A 129 26.45 -50.25 70.29
CA GLU A 129 27.72 -50.36 69.60
C GLU A 129 27.49 -50.83 68.17
N CYS A 130 27.72 -49.95 67.19
CA CYS A 130 27.87 -50.30 65.79
C CYS A 130 28.90 -49.34 65.17
N SER A 131 30.13 -49.83 65.12
CA SER A 131 31.15 -49.53 64.12
C SER A 131 31.22 -48.10 63.59
N VAL A 132 32.02 -47.28 64.28
CA VAL A 132 32.75 -46.18 63.64
C VAL A 132 33.76 -46.80 62.67
N SER A 133 33.41 -46.87 61.39
CA SER A 133 34.31 -46.67 60.24
C SER A 133 33.69 -47.28 58.98
N SER A 134 32.94 -46.48 58.25
CA SER A 134 32.90 -46.60 56.81
C SER A 134 32.75 -45.18 56.29
N PHE A 135 33.86 -44.44 56.35
CA PHE A 135 34.05 -43.37 55.39
C PHE A 135 33.80 -44.00 54.02
N PRO A 136 32.88 -43.47 53.19
CA PRO A 136 32.77 -43.96 51.83
C PRO A 136 34.18 -43.93 51.26
N SER A 137 34.61 -45.05 50.67
CA SER A 137 35.89 -45.09 49.95
C SER A 137 35.93 -43.88 49.01
N ASP A 138 37.09 -43.26 48.77
CA ASP A 138 37.19 -42.07 47.89
C ASP A 138 36.46 -42.31 46.56
N ALA A 139 36.43 -43.56 46.08
CA ALA A 139 35.66 -44.00 44.92
C ALA A 139 34.13 -43.86 45.07
N GLN A 140 33.56 -44.20 46.23
CA GLN A 140 32.13 -44.04 46.53
C GLN A 140 31.74 -42.57 46.71
N GLN A 141 32.60 -41.77 47.34
CA GLN A 141 32.39 -40.33 47.45
C GLN A 141 32.42 -39.66 46.06
N GLN A 142 33.38 -40.05 45.22
CA GLN A 142 33.47 -39.62 43.82
C GLN A 142 32.26 -40.05 43.00
N GLU A 143 31.71 -41.24 43.24
CA GLU A 143 30.51 -41.72 42.54
C GLU A 143 29.26 -40.92 42.95
N ILE A 144 29.12 -40.57 44.23
CA ILE A 144 28.04 -39.71 44.73
C ILE A 144 28.16 -38.30 44.12
N ASP A 145 29.38 -37.73 44.09
CA ASP A 145 29.64 -36.43 43.51
C ASP A 145 29.45 -36.43 41.99
N TYR A 146 29.83 -37.50 41.30
CA TYR A 146 29.57 -37.70 39.88
C TYR A 146 28.07 -37.77 39.58
N ASN A 147 27.31 -38.52 40.37
CA ASN A 147 25.86 -38.62 40.23
C ASN A 147 25.17 -37.28 40.53
N ARG A 148 25.64 -36.53 41.53
CA ARG A 148 25.17 -35.17 41.84
C ARG A 148 25.45 -34.21 40.68
N LEU A 149 26.68 -34.21 40.16
CA LEU A 149 27.09 -33.37 39.05
C LEU A 149 26.33 -33.70 37.77
N LYS A 150 26.10 -35.00 37.49
CA LYS A 150 25.29 -35.48 36.37
C LYS A 150 23.83 -35.02 36.50
N ASN A 151 23.27 -35.04 37.71
CA ASN A 151 21.92 -34.55 37.97
C ASN A 151 21.81 -33.03 37.78
N GLU A 152 22.79 -32.26 38.26
CA GLU A 152 22.85 -30.81 38.03
C GLU A 152 23.03 -30.48 36.54
N HIS A 153 23.91 -31.20 35.84
CA HIS A 153 24.06 -31.06 34.39
C HIS A 153 22.73 -31.30 33.66
N ARG A 154 21.99 -32.34 34.05
CA ARG A 154 20.66 -32.62 33.47
C ARG A 154 19.63 -31.55 33.80
N LYS A 155 19.66 -30.95 35.00
CA LYS A 155 18.79 -29.82 35.36
C LYS A 155 19.13 -28.57 34.55
N LEU A 156 20.41 -28.23 34.46
CA LEU A 156 20.87 -27.09 33.67
C LEU A 156 20.53 -27.28 32.19
N GLN A 157 20.73 -28.48 31.66
CA GLN A 157 20.38 -28.79 30.26
C GLN A 157 18.89 -28.58 29.98
N ARG A 158 18.00 -29.09 30.86
CA ARG A 158 16.56 -28.83 30.76
C ARG A 158 16.22 -27.35 30.88
N HIS A 159 16.88 -26.63 31.77
CA HIS A 159 16.65 -25.21 31.94
C HIS A 159 17.12 -24.42 30.71
N PHE A 160 18.26 -24.79 30.11
CA PHE A 160 18.73 -24.23 28.85
C PHE A 160 17.78 -24.54 27.69
N GLU A 161 17.26 -25.75 27.59
CA GLU A 161 16.26 -26.13 26.59
C GLU A 161 14.95 -25.34 26.78
N MET A 162 14.53 -25.13 28.02
CA MET A 162 13.37 -24.29 28.36
C MET A 162 13.59 -22.83 27.98
N ILE A 163 14.73 -22.24 28.34
CA ILE A 163 15.09 -20.87 27.96
C ILE A 163 15.19 -20.75 26.43
N ARG A 164 15.74 -21.75 25.74
CA ARG A 164 15.75 -21.77 24.26
C ARG A 164 14.33 -21.78 23.72
N ALA A 165 13.46 -22.65 24.22
CA ALA A 165 12.07 -22.71 23.80
C ALA A 165 11.32 -21.39 24.06
N GLU A 166 11.54 -20.75 25.20
CA GLU A 166 10.93 -19.46 25.55
C GLU A 166 11.42 -18.30 24.66
N ARG A 167 12.69 -18.29 24.25
CA ARG A 167 13.21 -17.26 23.34
C ARG A 167 12.61 -17.29 21.94
N TYR A 168 12.06 -18.43 21.52
CA TYR A 168 11.41 -18.58 20.21
C TYR A 168 9.89 -18.60 20.31
N LYS A 169 9.33 -18.29 21.49
CA LYS A 169 7.89 -18.15 21.70
C LYS A 169 7.48 -16.70 21.54
N ALA A 170 6.42 -16.46 20.77
CA ALA A 170 5.86 -15.12 20.63
C ALA A 170 5.42 -14.58 22.02
N PRO A 171 5.70 -13.31 22.33
CA PRO A 171 5.15 -12.66 23.52
C PRO A 171 3.62 -12.70 23.51
N ASP A 172 3.01 -12.50 24.68
CA ASP A 172 1.56 -12.34 24.73
C ASP A 172 1.11 -11.20 23.81
N VAL A 173 0.01 -11.44 23.09
CA VAL A 173 -0.50 -10.53 22.07
C VAL A 173 -0.78 -9.16 22.67
N ARG A 174 -1.39 -9.11 23.87
CA ARG A 174 -1.73 -7.84 24.54
C ARG A 174 -0.49 -7.07 24.95
N GLU A 175 0.54 -7.76 25.43
CA GLU A 175 1.81 -7.13 25.78
C GLU A 175 2.51 -6.57 24.55
N THR A 176 2.53 -7.30 23.43
CA THR A 176 3.06 -6.80 22.16
C THR A 176 2.34 -5.54 21.70
N THR A 177 1.00 -5.53 21.72
CA THR A 177 0.21 -4.36 21.31
C THR A 177 0.43 -3.18 22.25
N ARG A 178 0.57 -3.43 23.57
CA ARG A 178 0.91 -2.40 24.56
C ARG A 178 2.28 -1.80 24.29
N ARG A 179 3.28 -2.62 23.96
CA ARG A 179 4.63 -2.17 23.62
C ARG A 179 4.65 -1.36 22.33
N LEU A 180 3.91 -1.79 21.30
CA LEU A 180 3.73 -1.02 20.07
C LEU A 180 3.11 0.35 20.36
N PHE A 181 2.09 0.41 21.22
CA PHE A 181 1.48 1.67 21.65
C PHE A 181 2.48 2.58 22.39
N MET A 182 3.37 2.00 23.20
CA MET A 182 4.43 2.75 23.89
C MET A 182 5.65 3.07 23.01
N ASN A 183 5.62 2.72 21.71
CA ASN A 183 6.73 2.84 20.75
C ASN A 183 8.00 2.06 21.17
N GLU A 184 7.83 0.96 21.91
CA GLU A 184 8.92 0.05 22.22
C GLU A 184 9.19 -0.90 21.04
N PRO A 185 10.45 -1.33 20.83
CA PRO A 185 10.76 -2.27 19.76
C PRO A 185 10.13 -3.64 20.04
N VAL A 186 9.37 -4.17 19.08
CA VAL A 186 8.76 -5.50 19.18
C VAL A 186 9.09 -6.36 17.96
N THR A 187 9.45 -7.62 18.20
CA THR A 187 9.71 -8.63 17.16
C THR A 187 8.41 -9.33 16.77
N LEU A 188 7.78 -8.87 15.69
CA LEU A 188 6.53 -9.44 15.18
C LEU A 188 6.75 -10.78 14.45
N ASP A 189 7.98 -11.09 14.03
CA ASP A 189 8.34 -12.30 13.28
C ASP A 189 8.09 -13.62 14.04
N LEU A 190 7.84 -13.55 15.35
CA LEU A 190 7.52 -14.70 16.18
C LEU A 190 6.07 -15.18 16.00
N TYR A 191 5.17 -14.33 15.49
CA TYR A 191 3.79 -14.70 15.16
C TYR A 191 3.73 -15.31 13.76
N LYS A 192 3.69 -16.65 13.69
CA LYS A 192 3.83 -17.38 12.42
C LYS A 192 2.49 -17.76 11.81
N SER A 193 1.57 -18.26 12.64
CA SER A 193 0.28 -18.78 12.15
C SER A 193 -0.69 -17.66 11.77
N LYS A 194 -1.65 -17.95 10.87
CA LYS A 194 -2.74 -17.03 10.52
C LYS A 194 -3.54 -16.62 11.78
N ALA A 195 -3.84 -17.59 12.64
CA ALA A 195 -4.58 -17.36 13.88
C ALA A 195 -3.87 -16.39 14.83
N GLU A 196 -2.55 -16.55 15.02
CA GLU A 196 -1.74 -15.63 15.84
C GLU A 196 -1.72 -14.21 15.26
N LYS A 197 -1.55 -14.07 13.94
CA LYS A 197 -1.57 -12.77 13.25
C LYS A 197 -2.92 -12.08 13.37
N LEU A 198 -4.01 -12.83 13.27
CA LEU A 198 -5.37 -12.31 13.44
C LEU A 198 -5.65 -11.91 14.89
N ALA A 199 -5.24 -12.72 15.87
CA ALA A 199 -5.33 -12.37 17.28
C ALA A 199 -4.57 -11.07 17.59
N LEU A 200 -3.37 -10.92 17.00
CA LEU A 200 -2.59 -9.70 17.10
C LEU A 200 -3.30 -8.48 16.50
N LEU A 201 -3.91 -8.65 15.32
CA LEU A 201 -4.68 -7.58 14.69
C LEU A 201 -5.92 -7.21 15.51
N ASP A 202 -6.61 -8.18 16.10
CA ASP A 202 -7.78 -7.95 16.95
C ASP A 202 -7.41 -7.16 18.21
N ALA A 203 -6.31 -7.53 18.88
CA ALA A 203 -5.81 -6.75 20.01
C ALA A 203 -5.38 -5.33 19.60
N ALA A 204 -4.79 -5.15 18.41
CA ALA A 204 -4.47 -3.82 17.89
C ALA A 204 -5.72 -2.97 17.62
N ILE A 205 -6.78 -3.59 17.10
CA ILE A 205 -8.07 -2.92 16.88
C ILE A 205 -8.73 -2.54 18.21
N GLU A 206 -8.61 -3.37 19.25
CA GLU A 206 -9.10 -3.06 20.60
C GLU A 206 -8.40 -1.85 21.23
N MET A 207 -7.14 -1.59 20.89
CA MET A 207 -6.39 -0.42 21.38
C MET A 207 -6.79 0.91 20.72
N ILE A 208 -7.51 0.85 19.58
CA ILE A 208 -8.06 2.03 18.85
C ILE A 208 -6.96 3.02 18.39
N ASP A 209 -5.69 2.62 18.37
CA ASP A 209 -4.58 3.44 17.84
C ASP A 209 -4.30 3.08 16.37
N GLY A 210 -4.48 4.05 15.47
CA GLY A 210 -4.26 3.88 14.04
C GLY A 210 -2.82 3.49 13.68
N ASN A 211 -1.81 3.98 14.41
CA ASN A 211 -0.40 3.65 14.15
C ASN A 211 -0.10 2.20 14.52
N VAL A 212 -0.66 1.72 15.63
CA VAL A 212 -0.50 0.32 16.08
C VAL A 212 -1.20 -0.63 15.11
N ILE A 213 -2.43 -0.29 14.69
CA ILE A 213 -3.17 -1.05 13.67
C ILE A 213 -2.36 -1.11 12.38
N LEU A 214 -1.85 0.02 11.88
CA LEU A 214 -1.04 0.07 10.66
C LEU A 214 0.26 -0.75 10.77
N ALA A 215 0.95 -0.69 11.91
CA ALA A 215 2.17 -1.47 12.14
C ALA A 215 1.90 -2.98 11.99
N VAL A 216 0.80 -3.48 12.57
CA VAL A 216 0.38 -4.89 12.45
C VAL A 216 -0.10 -5.20 11.04
N VAL A 217 -0.87 -4.31 10.41
CA VAL A 217 -1.34 -4.49 9.02
C VAL A 217 -0.17 -4.60 8.05
N PHE A 218 0.86 -3.76 8.17
CA PHE A 218 2.07 -3.86 7.33
C PHE A 218 2.85 -5.15 7.57
N PHE A 219 2.92 -5.62 8.82
CA PHE A 219 3.51 -6.91 9.14
C PHE A 219 2.76 -8.05 8.45
N ILE A 220 1.43 -8.04 8.48
CA ILE A 220 0.60 -9.04 7.80
C ILE A 220 0.78 -8.94 6.28
N GLN A 221 0.75 -7.73 5.72
CA GLN A 221 0.94 -7.49 4.29
C GLN A 221 2.27 -8.06 3.76
N ARG A 222 3.34 -8.01 4.56
CA ARG A 222 4.67 -8.50 4.18
C ARG A 222 4.84 -10.01 4.34
N THR A 223 4.03 -10.64 5.18
CA THR A 223 4.22 -12.05 5.58
C THR A 223 3.13 -12.99 5.09
N VAL A 224 2.10 -12.47 4.43
CA VAL A 224 0.95 -13.22 3.92
C VAL A 224 0.79 -12.89 2.44
N SER A 225 0.29 -13.84 1.64
CA SER A 225 -0.01 -13.61 0.23
C SER A 225 -1.12 -12.56 0.05
N GLU A 226 -1.13 -11.93 -1.12
CA GLU A 226 -2.01 -10.80 -1.41
C GLU A 226 -3.51 -11.18 -1.35
N SER A 227 -3.88 -12.39 -1.77
CA SER A 227 -5.25 -12.89 -1.72
C SER A 227 -5.78 -12.98 -0.30
N ILE A 228 -4.98 -13.56 0.61
CA ILE A 228 -5.38 -13.71 2.01
C ILE A 228 -5.30 -12.36 2.73
N PHE A 229 -4.33 -11.51 2.40
CA PHE A 229 -4.31 -10.15 2.94
C PHE A 229 -5.62 -9.40 2.65
N ARG A 230 -6.13 -9.51 1.41
CA ARG A 230 -7.43 -8.93 1.02
C ARG A 230 -8.60 -9.56 1.77
N GLU A 231 -8.60 -10.89 1.97
CA GLU A 231 -9.59 -11.60 2.79
C GLU A 231 -9.60 -11.08 4.24
N ILE A 232 -8.43 -10.89 4.85
CA ILE A 232 -8.28 -10.38 6.21
C ILE A 232 -8.84 -8.95 6.30
N LEU A 233 -8.52 -8.08 5.34
CA LEU A 233 -9.07 -6.72 5.30
C LEU A 233 -10.59 -6.72 5.15
N LEU A 234 -11.16 -7.64 4.36
CA LEU A 234 -12.60 -7.79 4.21
C LEU A 234 -13.27 -8.21 5.53
N GLN A 235 -12.63 -9.09 6.31
CA GLN A 235 -13.14 -9.53 7.62
C GLN A 235 -12.98 -8.47 8.72
N LYS A 236 -11.98 -7.58 8.61
CA LYS A 236 -11.61 -6.59 9.64
C LYS A 236 -11.76 -5.16 9.11
N PRO A 237 -12.99 -4.61 9.03
CA PRO A 237 -13.25 -3.31 8.39
C PRO A 237 -12.51 -2.14 9.03
N LYS A 238 -12.34 -2.12 10.36
CA LYS A 238 -11.58 -1.08 11.07
C LYS A 238 -10.11 -1.01 10.62
N ALA A 239 -9.49 -2.17 10.39
CA ALA A 239 -8.12 -2.23 9.88
C ALA A 239 -8.07 -1.79 8.40
N ALA A 240 -9.05 -2.19 7.60
CA ALA A 240 -9.16 -1.76 6.21
C ALA A 240 -9.32 -0.24 6.07
N GLU A 241 -10.10 0.41 6.93
CA GLU A 241 -10.25 1.87 6.93
C GLU A 241 -8.93 2.59 7.23
N GLN A 242 -8.19 2.15 8.25
CA GLN A 242 -6.87 2.73 8.56
C GLN A 242 -5.89 2.52 7.41
N TYR A 243 -5.90 1.34 6.79
CA TYR A 243 -5.06 1.03 5.64
C TYR A 243 -5.40 1.90 4.42
N ILE A 244 -6.69 2.09 4.14
CA ILE A 244 -7.17 2.98 3.08
C ILE A 244 -6.73 4.42 3.34
N GLN A 245 -6.87 4.90 4.58
CA GLN A 245 -6.46 6.25 4.93
C GLN A 245 -4.96 6.44 4.72
N TYR A 246 -4.15 5.48 5.17
CA TYR A 246 -2.72 5.46 4.89
C TYR A 246 -2.41 5.52 3.38
N LEU A 247 -3.10 4.72 2.55
CA LEU A 247 -2.88 4.73 1.10
C LEU A 247 -3.26 6.06 0.45
N LYS A 248 -4.32 6.72 0.94
CA LYS A 248 -4.69 8.08 0.52
C LYS A 248 -3.59 9.09 0.86
N ASP A 249 -3.07 9.04 2.08
CA ASP A 249 -2.03 9.96 2.56
C ASP A 249 -0.67 9.71 1.86
N ALA A 250 -0.34 8.45 1.60
CA ALA A 250 0.85 8.04 0.84
C ALA A 250 0.72 8.31 -0.67
N LYS A 251 -0.46 8.72 -1.16
CA LYS A 251 -0.79 8.91 -2.58
C LYS A 251 -0.49 7.69 -3.45
N ASN A 252 -0.60 6.49 -2.88
CA ASN A 252 -0.44 5.24 -3.64
C ASN A 252 -1.77 4.85 -4.28
N VAL A 253 -2.10 5.52 -5.40
CA VAL A 253 -3.40 5.39 -6.09
C VAL A 253 -3.66 3.98 -6.59
N ASP A 254 -2.66 3.32 -7.19
CA ASP A 254 -2.85 2.00 -7.80
C ASP A 254 -3.19 0.95 -6.75
N GLU A 255 -2.47 0.95 -5.62
CA GLU A 255 -2.75 0.06 -4.50
C GLU A 255 -4.09 0.40 -3.83
N LEU A 256 -4.38 1.70 -3.64
CA LEU A 256 -5.66 2.17 -3.10
C LEU A 256 -6.85 1.68 -3.93
N MET A 257 -6.79 1.84 -5.24
CA MET A 257 -7.84 1.41 -6.16
C MET A 257 -8.02 -0.11 -6.12
N THR A 258 -6.92 -0.85 -6.17
CA THR A 258 -6.97 -2.32 -6.14
C THR A 258 -7.54 -2.83 -4.81
N THR A 259 -7.17 -2.21 -3.69
CA THR A 259 -7.72 -2.53 -2.36
C THR A 259 -9.21 -2.18 -2.26
N MET A 260 -9.62 -0.99 -2.73
CA MET A 260 -11.04 -0.59 -2.74
C MET A 260 -11.91 -1.53 -3.58
N CYS A 261 -11.43 -1.93 -4.77
CA CYS A 261 -12.12 -2.90 -5.61
C CYS A 261 -12.25 -4.27 -4.92
N ALA A 262 -11.19 -4.75 -4.27
CA ALA A 262 -11.22 -6.03 -3.55
C ALA A 262 -12.17 -6.02 -2.33
N LEU A 263 -12.40 -4.85 -1.74
CA LEU A 263 -13.37 -4.66 -0.64
C LEU A 263 -14.80 -4.44 -1.14
N GLY A 264 -15.05 -4.54 -2.46
CA GLY A 264 -16.37 -4.29 -3.05
C GLY A 264 -16.77 -2.81 -3.09
N ARG A 265 -15.86 -1.88 -2.79
CA ARG A 265 -16.08 -0.42 -2.81
C ARG A 265 -15.77 0.15 -4.19
N THR A 266 -16.40 -0.42 -5.22
CA THR A 266 -16.14 -0.09 -6.64
C THR A 266 -16.47 1.37 -6.98
N THR A 267 -17.54 1.93 -6.41
CA THR A 267 -17.92 3.34 -6.57
C THR A 267 -16.81 4.29 -6.12
N GLU A 268 -16.20 4.02 -4.96
CA GLU A 268 -15.11 4.86 -4.45
C GLU A 268 -13.83 4.71 -5.26
N ALA A 269 -13.51 3.49 -5.70
CA ALA A 269 -12.39 3.23 -6.59
C ALA A 269 -12.56 3.99 -7.92
N ALA A 270 -13.75 3.97 -8.50
CA ALA A 270 -14.09 4.68 -9.73
C ALA A 270 -13.96 6.21 -9.56
N MET A 271 -14.40 6.75 -8.43
CA MET A 271 -14.24 8.18 -8.10
C MET A 271 -12.77 8.59 -7.96
N ILE A 272 -11.94 7.74 -7.35
CA ILE A 272 -10.50 7.98 -7.24
C ILE A 272 -9.86 7.97 -8.64
N GLU A 273 -10.18 6.99 -9.49
CA GLU A 273 -9.66 6.94 -10.86
C GLU A 273 -10.10 8.15 -11.69
N PHE A 274 -11.36 8.58 -11.54
CA PHE A 274 -11.87 9.79 -12.18
C PHE A 274 -11.15 11.05 -11.71
N ASN A 275 -10.90 11.20 -10.40
CA ASN A 275 -10.15 12.34 -9.86
C ASN A 275 -8.72 12.39 -10.42
N VAL A 276 -8.05 11.24 -10.53
CA VAL A 276 -6.72 11.16 -11.15
C VAL A 276 -6.76 11.58 -12.62
N ALA A 277 -7.83 11.23 -13.35
CA ALA A 277 -8.03 11.72 -14.70
C ALA A 277 -8.28 13.24 -14.75
N MET A 278 -8.91 13.83 -13.72
CA MET A 278 -9.14 15.27 -13.64
C MET A 278 -7.86 16.06 -13.33
N GLU A 279 -6.94 15.49 -12.56
CA GLU A 279 -5.64 16.09 -12.22
C GLU A 279 -4.59 15.98 -13.35
N ALA A 280 -4.93 15.31 -14.45
CA ALA A 280 -4.02 15.14 -15.59
C ALA A 280 -3.57 16.48 -16.18
N LYS A 281 -2.25 16.63 -16.37
CA LYS A 281 -1.64 17.88 -16.87
C LYS A 281 -1.95 18.14 -18.34
N THR A 282 -2.08 17.09 -19.14
CA THR A 282 -2.36 17.20 -20.57
C THR A 282 -3.72 16.62 -20.92
N VAL A 283 -4.34 17.19 -21.95
CA VAL A 283 -5.66 16.75 -22.44
C VAL A 283 -5.57 15.33 -23.00
N THR A 284 -4.47 14.97 -23.66
CA THR A 284 -4.23 13.61 -24.18
C THR A 284 -4.15 12.58 -23.05
N GLN A 285 -3.44 12.90 -21.96
CA GLN A 285 -3.39 12.05 -20.77
C GLN A 285 -4.77 11.94 -20.12
N LYS A 286 -5.51 13.05 -20.00
CA LYS A 286 -6.88 13.07 -19.47
C LYS A 286 -7.81 12.14 -20.25
N VAL A 287 -7.82 12.25 -21.59
CA VAL A 287 -8.62 11.40 -22.48
C VAL A 287 -8.22 9.93 -22.32
N PHE A 288 -6.92 9.63 -22.27
CA PHE A 288 -6.44 8.27 -22.07
C PHE A 288 -6.89 7.68 -20.72
N LEU A 289 -6.75 8.43 -19.63
CA LEU A 289 -7.15 8.01 -18.29
C LEU A 289 -8.66 7.84 -18.16
N LEU A 290 -9.46 8.73 -18.77
CA LEU A 290 -10.92 8.58 -18.81
C LEU A 290 -11.35 7.32 -19.58
N LYS A 291 -10.70 7.03 -20.72
CA LYS A 291 -10.95 5.80 -21.48
C LYS A 291 -10.57 4.54 -20.68
N LYS A 292 -9.44 4.59 -19.97
CA LYS A 292 -9.01 3.53 -19.05
C LYS A 292 -10.09 3.28 -17.99
N ALA A 293 -10.53 4.33 -17.29
CA ALA A 293 -11.54 4.22 -16.23
C ALA A 293 -12.86 3.61 -16.74
N LEU A 294 -13.33 4.06 -17.92
CA LEU A 294 -14.54 3.52 -18.57
C LEU A 294 -14.43 2.03 -18.96
N GLY A 295 -13.21 1.52 -19.11
CA GLY A 295 -12.90 0.13 -19.44
C GLY A 295 -12.46 -0.73 -18.25
N SER A 296 -12.35 -0.17 -17.05
CA SER A 296 -11.95 -0.88 -15.82
C SER A 296 -13.00 -0.70 -14.73
N THR A 297 -12.93 0.39 -13.95
CA THR A 297 -13.71 0.60 -12.73
C THR A 297 -15.19 0.86 -13.00
N PHE A 298 -15.51 1.54 -14.10
CA PHE A 298 -16.90 1.83 -14.49
C PHE A 298 -17.57 0.69 -15.27
N LEU A 299 -16.94 -0.49 -15.39
CA LEU A 299 -17.59 -1.68 -15.97
C LEU A 299 -18.63 -2.31 -15.03
N ASP A 300 -18.61 -1.96 -13.74
CA ASP A 300 -19.56 -2.45 -12.76
C ASP A 300 -21.01 -2.14 -13.20
N PRO A 301 -21.91 -3.16 -13.25
CA PRO A 301 -23.33 -2.94 -13.52
C PRO A 301 -24.00 -1.91 -12.61
N ASN A 302 -23.50 -1.69 -11.40
CA ASN A 302 -24.05 -0.71 -10.46
C ASN A 302 -23.70 0.75 -10.82
N LEU A 303 -22.73 0.98 -11.71
CA LEU A 303 -22.20 2.31 -12.05
C LEU A 303 -22.59 2.79 -13.45
N GLN A 304 -23.66 2.24 -14.07
CA GLN A 304 -24.00 2.57 -15.46
C GLN A 304 -24.36 4.07 -15.62
N MET A 305 -25.04 4.67 -14.66
CA MET A 305 -25.42 6.09 -14.74
C MET A 305 -24.18 7.01 -14.71
N GLU A 306 -23.25 6.74 -13.81
CA GLU A 306 -21.99 7.46 -13.68
C GLU A 306 -21.11 7.23 -14.91
N ARG A 307 -21.08 5.99 -15.41
CA ARG A 307 -20.38 5.63 -16.66
C ARG A 307 -20.90 6.45 -17.84
N GLU A 308 -22.21 6.60 -17.98
CA GLU A 308 -22.82 7.43 -19.01
C GLU A 308 -22.42 8.91 -18.87
N GLN A 309 -22.38 9.44 -17.65
CA GLN A 309 -21.94 10.81 -17.40
C GLN A 309 -20.46 11.02 -17.77
N VAL A 310 -19.59 10.10 -17.37
CA VAL A 310 -18.16 10.13 -17.70
C VAL A 310 -17.95 9.99 -19.21
N ARG A 311 -18.74 9.14 -19.88
CA ARG A 311 -18.72 9.01 -21.34
C ARG A 311 -19.15 10.29 -22.04
N LYS A 312 -20.26 10.91 -21.63
CA LYS A 312 -20.70 12.21 -22.17
C LYS A 312 -19.63 13.30 -21.97
N TYR A 313 -18.97 13.31 -20.81
CA TYR A 313 -17.87 14.23 -20.55
C TYR A 313 -16.66 13.96 -21.45
N LEU A 314 -16.29 12.69 -21.65
CA LEU A 314 -15.22 12.29 -22.57
C LEU A 314 -15.52 12.75 -24.00
N ASP A 315 -16.73 12.47 -24.50
CA ASP A 315 -17.16 12.86 -25.84
C ASP A 315 -17.11 14.38 -26.03
N LEU A 316 -17.50 15.16 -25.01
CA LEU A 316 -17.38 16.62 -25.00
C LEU A 316 -15.90 17.07 -25.09
N VAL A 317 -15.01 16.51 -24.28
CA VAL A 317 -13.59 16.89 -24.26
C VAL A 317 -12.90 16.54 -25.59
N GLU A 318 -13.22 15.38 -26.17
CA GLU A 318 -12.71 15.01 -27.49
C GLU A 318 -13.21 15.97 -28.57
N ARG A 319 -14.50 16.34 -28.53
CA ARG A 319 -15.06 17.33 -29.46
C ARG A 319 -14.40 18.70 -29.31
N GLN A 320 -14.20 19.19 -28.08
CA GLN A 320 -13.51 20.45 -27.82
C GLN A 320 -12.07 20.43 -28.36
N THR A 321 -11.40 19.29 -28.28
CA THR A 321 -10.04 19.12 -28.80
C THR A 321 -10.01 19.23 -30.33
N GLN A 322 -10.97 18.59 -31.02
CA GLN A 322 -11.12 18.67 -32.46
C GLN A 322 -11.40 20.11 -32.92
N ILE A 323 -12.35 20.80 -32.27
CA ILE A 323 -12.70 22.19 -32.57
C ILE A 323 -11.49 23.11 -32.37
N LYS A 324 -10.79 22.98 -31.24
CA LYS A 324 -9.61 23.80 -30.97
C LYS A 324 -8.51 23.58 -32.03
N ALA A 325 -8.32 22.34 -32.49
CA ALA A 325 -7.34 22.03 -33.52
C ALA A 325 -7.71 22.67 -34.87
N ALA A 326 -8.97 22.54 -35.30
CA ALA A 326 -9.48 23.17 -36.52
C ALA A 326 -9.36 24.70 -36.45
N ASP A 327 -9.83 25.31 -35.36
CA ASP A 327 -9.85 26.76 -35.19
C ASP A 327 -8.47 27.38 -34.93
N SER A 328 -7.45 26.58 -34.64
CA SER A 328 -6.06 27.06 -34.56
C SER A 328 -5.45 27.26 -35.96
N GLN A 329 -5.99 26.59 -36.96
CA GLN A 329 -5.59 26.74 -38.36
C GLN A 329 -6.43 27.81 -39.09
N ASP A 330 -7.63 28.09 -38.59
CA ASP A 330 -8.51 29.13 -39.13
C ASP A 330 -8.00 30.55 -38.80
N LYS A 331 -8.03 31.41 -39.81
CA LYS A 331 -7.62 32.83 -39.75
C LYS A 331 -8.80 33.76 -40.04
N SER A 332 -10.03 33.29 -39.81
CA SER A 332 -11.25 34.06 -40.03
C SER A 332 -11.23 35.40 -39.29
N LYS A 333 -11.85 36.43 -39.90
CA LYS A 333 -11.93 37.79 -39.34
C LYS A 333 -12.64 37.82 -37.98
N LEU A 334 -13.55 36.86 -37.74
CA LEU A 334 -14.27 36.71 -36.47
C LEU A 334 -13.35 36.48 -35.28
N PHE A 335 -12.23 35.78 -35.44
CA PHE A 335 -11.25 35.58 -34.36
C PHE A 335 -10.42 36.84 -34.08
N THR A 336 -10.37 37.79 -35.02
CA THR A 336 -9.77 39.10 -34.83
C THR A 336 -10.73 40.03 -34.09
N ASP A 337 -12.00 40.05 -34.50
CA ASP A 337 -13.03 40.89 -33.90
C ASP A 337 -13.39 40.42 -32.48
N TYR A 338 -13.34 39.11 -32.23
CA TYR A 338 -13.59 38.46 -30.95
C TYR A 338 -12.44 37.51 -30.59
N PRO A 339 -11.40 38.00 -29.87
CA PRO A 339 -10.26 37.17 -29.52
C PRO A 339 -10.59 36.09 -28.48
N LYS A 340 -9.95 34.92 -28.62
CA LYS A 340 -10.10 33.76 -27.72
C LYS A 340 -9.32 34.00 -26.42
N ASN A 341 -9.99 34.56 -25.41
CA ASN A 341 -9.35 34.90 -24.14
C ASN A 341 -9.14 33.70 -23.18
N ALA A 342 -9.76 32.55 -23.46
CA ALA A 342 -9.66 31.35 -22.63
C ALA A 342 -9.65 30.07 -23.48
N SER A 343 -9.08 28.99 -22.95
CA SER A 343 -9.09 27.68 -23.59
C SER A 343 -10.49 27.06 -23.51
N LEU A 344 -11.01 26.59 -24.64
CA LEU A 344 -12.29 25.89 -24.76
C LEU A 344 -12.28 24.53 -24.03
N ILE A 345 -11.13 23.87 -23.96
CA ILE A 345 -11.02 22.51 -23.42
C ILE A 345 -11.30 22.50 -21.92
N GLY A 346 -12.15 21.57 -21.49
CA GLY A 346 -12.56 21.38 -20.10
C GLY A 346 -13.70 22.29 -19.66
N GLN A 347 -14.16 23.20 -20.52
CA GLN A 347 -15.33 24.04 -20.24
C GLN A 347 -16.63 23.22 -20.30
N PRO A 348 -17.69 23.65 -19.60
CA PRO A 348 -18.98 22.98 -19.65
C PRO A 348 -19.61 23.01 -21.05
N ALA A 349 -20.56 22.11 -21.30
CA ALA A 349 -21.27 21.98 -22.57
C ALA A 349 -21.92 23.29 -23.02
N THR A 350 -22.49 24.07 -22.08
CA THR A 350 -23.10 25.37 -22.35
C THR A 350 -22.11 26.40 -22.88
N HIS A 351 -20.89 26.43 -22.34
CA HIS A 351 -19.83 27.31 -22.81
C HIS A 351 -19.34 26.89 -24.20
N THR A 352 -19.28 25.57 -24.45
CA THR A 352 -18.94 25.03 -25.77
C THR A 352 -19.99 25.39 -26.81
N LEU A 353 -21.27 25.28 -26.44
CA LEU A 353 -22.39 25.69 -27.28
C LEU A 353 -22.35 27.19 -27.58
N TYR A 354 -22.09 28.03 -26.57
CA TYR A 354 -21.92 29.47 -26.75
C TYR A 354 -20.76 29.77 -27.71
N TYR A 355 -19.61 29.11 -27.54
CA TYR A 355 -18.46 29.25 -28.43
C TYR A 355 -18.85 28.89 -29.87
N SER A 356 -19.53 27.77 -30.09
CA SER A 356 -20.05 27.36 -31.38
C SER A 356 -21.02 28.37 -31.98
N CYS A 357 -21.93 28.94 -31.19
CA CYS A 357 -22.87 29.97 -31.64
C CYS A 357 -22.18 31.31 -31.98
N LEU A 358 -20.99 31.56 -31.44
CA LEU A 358 -20.24 32.79 -31.67
C LEU A 358 -19.30 32.69 -32.88
N TYR A 359 -18.68 31.54 -33.11
CA TYR A 359 -17.67 31.41 -34.17
C TYR A 359 -18.14 30.59 -35.36
N HIS A 360 -19.08 29.66 -35.17
CA HIS A 360 -19.46 28.64 -36.15
C HIS A 360 -20.95 28.67 -36.50
N HIS A 361 -21.61 29.82 -36.34
CA HIS A 361 -23.06 29.95 -36.55
C HIS A 361 -23.49 29.75 -38.00
N ASP A 362 -22.76 30.34 -38.95
CA ASP A 362 -23.11 30.32 -40.37
C ASP A 362 -22.27 29.33 -41.20
N ASP A 363 -21.41 28.54 -40.54
CA ASP A 363 -20.35 27.82 -41.20
C ASP A 363 -20.85 26.45 -41.74
N PRO A 364 -20.98 26.25 -43.06
CA PRO A 364 -21.60 25.03 -43.61
C PRO A 364 -20.58 23.91 -43.89
N THR A 365 -19.29 24.24 -44.03
CA THR A 365 -18.33 23.36 -44.73
C THR A 365 -17.12 22.89 -43.91
N THR A 366 -16.54 23.68 -43.00
CA THR A 366 -15.22 23.35 -42.41
C THR A 366 -15.34 22.73 -41.02
N SER A 367 -16.42 23.06 -40.29
CA SER A 367 -16.60 22.69 -38.89
C SER A 367 -17.99 22.16 -38.60
N GLN A 368 -18.52 21.21 -39.40
CA GLN A 368 -19.80 20.55 -39.10
C GLN A 368 -19.84 20.02 -37.65
N GLN A 369 -18.69 19.56 -37.15
CA GLN A 369 -18.52 19.12 -35.77
C GLN A 369 -18.57 20.26 -34.73
N ALA A 370 -18.19 21.49 -35.09
CA ALA A 370 -18.28 22.67 -34.23
C ALA A 370 -19.62 23.41 -34.36
N SER A 371 -20.51 23.02 -35.27
CA SER A 371 -21.79 23.70 -35.47
C SER A 371 -22.64 23.68 -34.19
N PRO A 372 -23.40 24.75 -33.89
CA PRO A 372 -24.27 24.81 -32.71
C PRO A 372 -25.21 23.61 -32.58
N GLN A 373 -25.75 23.16 -33.72
CA GLN A 373 -26.64 21.99 -33.78
C GLN A 373 -25.91 20.69 -33.42
N ALA A 374 -24.70 20.48 -33.96
CA ALA A 374 -23.92 19.29 -33.64
C ALA A 374 -23.51 19.23 -32.15
N ILE A 375 -23.25 20.38 -31.51
CA ILE A 375 -22.96 20.43 -30.07
C ILE A 375 -24.22 20.20 -29.24
N LYS A 376 -25.36 20.76 -29.66
CA LYS A 376 -26.66 20.47 -29.03
C LYS A 376 -26.95 18.97 -29.03
N ASP A 377 -26.78 18.32 -30.19
CA ASP A 377 -27.10 16.90 -30.35
C ASP A 377 -26.11 16.01 -29.57
N LEU A 378 -24.82 16.35 -29.56
CA LEU A 378 -23.79 15.66 -28.77
C LEU A 378 -24.05 15.73 -27.26
N CYS A 379 -24.42 16.90 -26.76
CA CYS A 379 -24.57 17.15 -25.32
C CYS A 379 -26.02 16.98 -24.83
N HIS A 380 -26.95 16.61 -25.72
CA HIS A 380 -28.39 16.52 -25.46
C HIS A 380 -28.98 17.78 -24.82
N LEU A 381 -28.59 18.96 -25.32
CA LEU A 381 -29.09 20.25 -24.83
C LEU A 381 -30.48 20.56 -25.37
N ASN A 382 -31.27 21.31 -24.61
CA ASN A 382 -32.62 21.70 -24.99
C ASN A 382 -32.60 22.75 -26.11
N ASP A 383 -33.56 22.71 -27.02
CA ASP A 383 -33.80 23.75 -28.04
C ASP A 383 -33.85 25.15 -27.45
N LYS A 384 -34.50 25.31 -26.30
CA LYS A 384 -34.53 26.61 -25.60
C LYS A 384 -33.13 27.10 -25.22
N GLN A 385 -32.24 26.20 -24.80
CA GLN A 385 -30.87 26.54 -24.45
C GLN A 385 -30.07 26.93 -25.71
N LEU A 386 -30.27 26.24 -26.83
CA LEU A 386 -29.70 26.62 -28.12
C LEU A 386 -30.17 28.02 -28.53
N THR A 387 -31.49 28.25 -28.62
CA THR A 387 -32.04 29.55 -29.01
C THR A 387 -31.52 30.68 -28.12
N TRP A 388 -31.50 30.46 -26.79
CA TRP A 388 -31.00 31.44 -25.84
C TRP A 388 -29.51 31.76 -26.05
N MET A 389 -28.67 30.74 -26.20
CA MET A 389 -27.24 30.93 -26.46
C MET A 389 -26.99 31.60 -27.82
N SER A 390 -27.72 31.23 -28.87
CA SER A 390 -27.61 31.85 -30.19
C SER A 390 -28.02 33.32 -30.16
N ILE A 391 -29.12 33.67 -29.48
CA ILE A 391 -29.51 35.09 -29.32
C ILE A 391 -28.41 35.87 -28.61
N GLN A 392 -27.84 35.33 -27.53
CA GLN A 392 -26.77 36.01 -26.79
C GLN A 392 -25.53 36.28 -27.67
N THR A 393 -25.14 35.34 -28.53
CA THR A 393 -23.99 35.54 -29.42
C THR A 393 -24.32 36.50 -30.56
N LEU A 394 -25.52 36.41 -31.14
CA LEU A 394 -25.97 37.32 -32.19
C LEU A 394 -26.08 38.77 -31.70
N VAL A 395 -26.51 38.98 -30.44
CA VAL A 395 -26.51 40.31 -29.80
C VAL A 395 -25.09 40.84 -29.72
N LYS A 396 -24.12 40.02 -29.31
CA LYS A 396 -22.70 40.45 -29.28
C LYS A 396 -22.15 40.78 -30.65
N GLN A 397 -22.58 40.07 -31.69
CA GLN A 397 -22.21 40.33 -33.08
C GLN A 397 -23.00 41.49 -33.73
N ASN A 398 -23.92 42.14 -33.02
CA ASN A 398 -24.83 43.16 -33.54
C ASN A 398 -25.67 42.69 -34.76
N ARG A 399 -26.03 41.41 -34.83
CA ARG A 399 -26.81 40.82 -35.93
C ARG A 399 -28.31 40.89 -35.68
N TRP A 400 -28.85 42.11 -35.62
CA TRP A 400 -30.26 42.39 -35.27
C TRP A 400 -31.28 41.63 -36.13
N LEU A 401 -31.06 41.54 -37.44
CA LEU A 401 -31.98 40.84 -38.36
C LEU A 401 -32.11 39.34 -38.07
N ASP A 402 -31.03 38.70 -37.60
CA ASP A 402 -31.05 37.27 -37.30
C ASP A 402 -31.67 37.01 -35.91
N ILE A 403 -31.55 37.98 -34.99
CA ILE A 403 -32.28 37.97 -33.71
C ILE A 403 -33.78 38.08 -33.95
N GLU A 404 -34.21 38.99 -34.83
CA GLU A 404 -35.63 39.13 -35.18
C GLU A 404 -36.19 37.84 -35.78
N LYS A 405 -35.45 37.19 -36.70
CA LYS A 405 -35.85 35.89 -37.25
C LYS A 405 -35.92 34.78 -36.19
N ALA A 406 -35.02 34.79 -35.20
CA ALA A 406 -34.99 33.80 -34.14
C ALA A 406 -36.12 34.00 -33.11
N LEU A 407 -36.52 35.25 -32.85
CA LEU A 407 -37.57 35.62 -31.90
C LEU A 407 -38.98 35.64 -32.50
N CYS A 408 -39.10 35.84 -33.81
CA CYS A 408 -40.38 35.77 -34.50
C CYS A 408 -40.75 34.30 -34.79
N PRO A 409 -41.70 33.68 -34.06
CA PRO A 409 -42.22 32.38 -34.45
C PRO A 409 -42.81 32.48 -35.86
N ARG A 410 -42.57 31.45 -36.70
CA ARG A 410 -43.03 31.36 -38.11
C ARG A 410 -44.55 31.56 -38.32
N SER A 411 -45.34 31.72 -37.27
CA SER A 411 -46.80 31.91 -37.31
C SER A 411 -47.28 33.36 -37.28
N LEU A 412 -46.42 34.37 -37.11
CA LEU A 412 -46.85 35.78 -36.99
C LEU A 412 -46.78 36.61 -38.29
N LEU A 413 -46.45 36.00 -39.43
CA LEU A 413 -46.58 36.66 -40.74
C LEU A 413 -47.44 35.84 -41.72
N PRO A 414 -48.78 35.75 -41.53
CA PRO A 414 -49.67 35.44 -42.63
C PRO A 414 -49.98 36.73 -43.41
N ASN A 415 -49.52 36.80 -44.66
CA ASN A 415 -50.05 37.65 -45.73
C ASN A 415 -50.18 39.17 -45.47
N LEU A 416 -49.09 39.91 -45.67
CA LEU A 416 -49.18 41.28 -46.23
C LEU A 416 -48.57 41.25 -47.63
N GLY A 417 -49.33 40.73 -48.60
CA GLY A 417 -48.83 40.61 -49.97
C GLY A 417 -49.83 40.18 -51.05
N LYS A 418 -51.14 40.17 -50.78
CA LYS A 418 -52.17 39.94 -51.82
C LYS A 418 -53.44 40.77 -51.57
N THR A 419 -53.32 42.08 -51.71
CA THR A 419 -54.45 42.95 -52.08
C THR A 419 -53.94 44.00 -53.09
N SER A 420 -53.50 43.54 -54.26
CA SER A 420 -53.56 44.36 -55.47
C SER A 420 -54.85 43.97 -56.18
N GLY A 421 -55.86 44.82 -56.07
CA GLY A 421 -57.19 44.55 -56.60
C GLY A 421 -58.15 45.68 -56.27
N TYR A 422 -58.33 46.55 -57.25
CA TYR A 422 -59.47 47.46 -57.43
C TYR A 422 -59.60 48.63 -56.45
N LEU A 423 -59.20 49.82 -56.93
CA LEU A 423 -59.98 51.05 -56.84
C LEU A 423 -59.26 52.14 -57.65
N ASN A 424 -59.74 52.39 -58.87
CA ASN A 424 -59.95 53.74 -59.42
C ASN A 424 -60.52 53.65 -60.85
N HIS A 425 -61.85 53.59 -60.92
CA HIS A 425 -62.65 54.13 -62.01
C HIS A 425 -63.64 55.13 -61.38
N ARG A 426 -63.27 56.41 -61.35
CA ARG A 426 -64.00 57.54 -61.95
C ARG A 426 -63.36 58.86 -61.56
#